data_AF-A0A497HL85-F1
#
_entry.id   AF-A0A497HL85-F1
#
_cell.length_a   1.000
_cell.length_b   1.000
_cell.length_c   1.000
_cell.angle_alpha   90.00
_cell.angle_beta   90.00
_cell.angle_gamma   90.00
#
_symmetry.space_group_name_H-M   'P 1'
#
loop_
_entity.id
_entity.type
_entity.pdbx_description
1 polymer ?
#
loop_
_entity_poly.entity_id
_entity_poly.type
_entity_poly.pdbx_seq_one_letter_code
_entity_poly.pdbx_strand_id
1 'polypeptide(L)'
;NADTVAGEIASALKAKKLIILTDVPGVLANLEDEGSLLKEIRKEEVNKLIEEGVVRDSMIPKLKSCVRALDGGVERAHIIDGRVKHSILLELFTDEGIGTMVR
;
A
#
# COMPACT_ATOMS: atom_id res chain seq x y z
N ASN A 1 0.22 3.90 -16.02
CA ASN A 1 0.98 3.19 -14.97
C ASN A 1 0.14 2.00 -14.53
N ALA A 2 0.75 0.82 -14.31
CA ALA A 2 0.02 -0.40 -13.94
C ALA A 2 -0.70 -0.29 -12.59
N ASP A 3 -0.12 0.40 -11.61
CA ASP A 3 -0.72 0.59 -10.28
C ASP A 3 -2.05 1.34 -10.39
N THR A 4 -2.11 2.38 -11.22
CA THR A 4 -3.35 3.15 -11.50
C THR A 4 -4.41 2.28 -12.16
N VAL A 5 -4.03 1.45 -13.13
CA VAL A 5 -4.98 0.55 -13.81
C VAL A 5 -5.54 -0.47 -12.81
N ALA A 6 -4.70 -1.05 -11.96
CA ALA A 6 -5.13 -1.96 -10.90
C ALA A 6 -6.08 -1.28 -9.91
N GLY A 7 -5.80 -0.02 -9.54
CA GLY A 7 -6.68 0.80 -8.70
C GLY A 7 -8.06 0.99 -9.32
N GLU A 8 -8.14 1.43 -10.58
CA GLU A 8 -9.42 1.65 -11.26
C GLU A 8 -10.22 0.36 -11.44
N ILE A 9 -9.57 -0.76 -11.76
CA ILE A 9 -10.23 -2.06 -11.86
C ILE A 9 -10.78 -2.49 -10.50
N ALA A 10 -9.99 -2.36 -9.43
CA ALA A 10 -10.44 -2.70 -8.08
C ALA A 10 -11.64 -1.85 -7.64
N SER A 11 -11.62 -0.54 -7.92
CA SER A 11 -12.75 0.37 -7.70
C SER A 11 -13.99 -0.06 -8.47
N ALA A 12 -13.85 -0.30 -9.78
CA ALA A 12 -14.98 -0.68 -10.64
C ALA A 12 -15.64 -1.98 -10.18
N LEU A 13 -14.85 -2.91 -9.64
CA LEU A 13 -15.32 -4.19 -9.10
C LEU A 13 -15.81 -4.09 -7.65
N LYS A 14 -15.62 -2.94 -6.97
CA LYS A 14 -15.80 -2.81 -5.51
C LYS A 14 -15.08 -3.93 -4.76
N ALA A 15 -13.83 -4.17 -5.16
CA ALA A 15 -13.04 -5.28 -4.64
C ALA A 15 -12.86 -5.13 -3.12
N LYS A 16 -12.81 -6.27 -2.42
CA LYS A 16 -12.57 -6.27 -0.97
C LYS A 16 -11.14 -5.80 -0.64
N LYS A 17 -10.17 -6.16 -1.47
CA LYS A 17 -8.76 -5.79 -1.29
C LYS A 17 -8.11 -5.44 -2.62
N LEU A 18 -7.34 -4.36 -2.64
CA LEU A 18 -6.30 -4.10 -3.65
C LEU A 18 -4.94 -4.47 -3.03
N ILE A 19 -4.12 -5.25 -3.73
CA ILE A 19 -2.76 -5.61 -3.28
C ILE A 19 -1.77 -5.22 -4.36
N ILE A 20 -0.85 -4.32 -4.02
CA ILE A 20 0.26 -3.88 -4.87
C ILE A 20 1.54 -4.56 -4.39
N LEU A 21 2.15 -5.36 -5.27
CA LEU A 21 3.47 -5.95 -5.04
C LEU A 21 4.54 -4.92 -5.42
N THR A 22 5.53 -4.75 -4.54
CA THR A 22 6.68 -3.85 -4.77
C THR A 22 7.99 -4.54 -4.39
N ASP A 23 9.12 -3.90 -4.66
CA ASP A 23 10.48 -4.36 -4.37
C ASP A 23 11.04 -3.83 -3.03
N VAL A 24 10.17 -3.38 -2.14
CA VAL A 24 10.48 -2.87 -0.80
C VAL A 24 9.47 -3.41 0.23
N PRO A 25 9.77 -3.41 1.54
CA PRO A 25 8.86 -3.93 2.58
C PRO A 25 7.46 -3.30 2.58
N GLY A 26 7.37 -2.01 2.25
CA GLY A 26 6.15 -1.21 2.32
C GLY A 26 6.52 0.26 2.43
N VAL A 27 5.73 1.03 3.18
CA VAL A 27 6.04 2.42 3.52
C VAL A 27 6.86 2.45 4.81
N LEU A 28 8.10 2.92 4.73
CA LEU A 28 8.99 3.07 5.88
C LEU A 28 8.92 4.52 6.38
N ALA A 29 8.83 4.72 7.71
CA ALA A 29 8.95 6.05 8.30
C ALA A 29 10.40 6.59 8.20
N ASN A 30 11.39 5.68 8.18
CA ASN A 30 12.80 5.95 7.96
C ASN A 30 13.37 4.94 6.96
N LEU A 31 13.87 5.42 5.82
CA LEU A 31 14.44 4.55 4.77
C LEU A 31 15.71 3.79 5.20
N GLU A 32 16.38 4.24 6.27
CA GLU A 32 17.57 3.58 6.82
C GLU A 32 17.24 2.52 7.87
N ASP A 33 15.96 2.39 8.27
CA ASP A 33 15.50 1.45 9.30
C ASP A 33 14.31 0.64 8.79
N GLU A 34 14.53 -0.62 8.44
CA GLU A 34 13.44 -1.53 8.02
C GLU A 34 12.42 -1.79 9.14
N GLY A 35 12.82 -1.64 10.41
CA GLY A 35 11.92 -1.72 11.57
C GLY A 35 10.92 -0.57 11.66
N SER A 36 11.13 0.49 10.86
CA SER A 36 10.25 1.66 10.78
C SER A 36 9.05 1.47 9.83
N LEU A 37 8.76 0.23 9.41
CA LEU A 37 7.63 -0.11 8.57
C LEU A 37 6.30 0.35 9.20
N LEU A 38 5.62 1.23 8.48
CA LEU A 38 4.25 1.62 8.80
C LEU A 38 3.33 0.48 8.41
N LYS A 39 2.89 -0.32 9.40
CA LYS A 39 1.97 -1.43 9.19
C LYS A 39 0.59 -0.98 8.70
N GLU A 40 0.15 0.19 9.14
CA GLU A 40 -1.13 0.77 8.77
C GLU A 40 -1.00 2.27 8.56
N ILE A 41 -1.67 2.78 7.53
CA ILE A 41 -1.80 4.20 7.22
C ILE A 41 -3.27 4.49 6.92
N ARG A 42 -3.80 5.58 7.46
CA ARG A 42 -5.11 6.08 7.04
C ARG A 42 -4.98 6.90 5.78
N LYS A 43 -5.93 6.78 4.86
CA LYS A 43 -5.88 7.52 3.58
C LYS A 43 -5.76 9.04 3.77
N GLU A 44 -6.30 9.59 4.86
CA GLU A 44 -6.20 11.01 5.18
C GLU A 44 -4.77 11.44 5.56
N GLU A 45 -3.94 10.52 6.03
CA GLU A 45 -2.54 10.76 6.43
C GLU A 45 -1.58 10.76 5.22
N VAL A 46 -2.01 10.21 4.08
CA VAL A 46 -1.14 10.02 2.90
C VAL A 46 -0.58 11.36 2.40
N ASN A 47 -1.40 12.41 2.30
CA ASN A 47 -0.92 13.72 1.85
C ASN A 47 0.11 14.30 2.81
N LYS A 48 -0.13 14.16 4.13
CA LYS A 48 0.80 14.61 5.16
C LYS A 48 2.14 13.88 5.05
N LEU A 49 2.13 12.56 4.86
CA LEU A 49 3.37 11.77 4.71
C LEU A 49 4.16 12.13 3.43
N ILE A 50 3.47 12.57 2.38
CA ILE A 50 4.11 13.09 1.17
C ILE A 50 4.73 14.46 1.44
N GLU A 51 4.01 15.36 2.11
CA GLU A 51 4.48 16.71 2.46
C GLU A 51 5.67 16.69 3.43
N GLU A 52 5.66 15.79 4.41
CA GLU A 52 6.76 15.55 5.34
C GLU A 52 7.97 14.86 4.67
N GLY A 53 7.82 14.42 3.42
CA GLY A 53 8.87 13.74 2.67
C GLY A 53 9.19 12.35 3.20
N VAL A 54 8.29 11.72 3.94
CA VAL A 54 8.38 10.30 4.34
C VAL A 54 8.16 9.42 3.11
N VAL A 55 7.17 9.77 2.29
CA VAL A 55 6.85 9.08 1.04
C VAL A 55 7.48 9.82 -0.13
N ARG A 56 8.30 9.13 -0.93
CA ARG A 56 9.02 9.71 -2.07
C ARG A 56 8.86 8.90 -3.35
N ASP A 57 9.22 9.53 -4.47
CA ASP A 57 9.45 8.89 -5.77
C ASP A 57 8.33 7.96 -6.22
N SER A 58 8.67 6.69 -6.48
CA SER A 58 7.78 5.65 -7.00
C SER A 58 6.70 5.22 -6.00
N MET A 59 6.84 5.55 -4.71
CA MET A 59 5.84 5.24 -3.69
C MET A 59 4.63 6.19 -3.74
N ILE A 60 4.84 7.45 -4.17
CA ILE A 60 3.77 8.45 -4.31
C ILE A 60 2.66 7.94 -5.25
N PRO A 61 2.92 7.49 -6.50
CA PRO A 61 1.87 7.01 -7.38
C PRO A 61 1.20 5.73 -6.86
N LYS A 62 1.90 4.86 -6.12
CA LYS A 62 1.33 3.65 -5.48
C LYS A 62 0.32 4.03 -4.42
N LEU A 63 0.70 4.90 -3.49
CA LEU A 63 -0.20 5.37 -2.44
C LEU A 63 -1.38 6.16 -3.00
N LYS A 64 -1.16 7.03 -3.99
CA LYS A 64 -2.27 7.73 -4.66
C LYS A 64 -3.24 6.76 -5.34
N SER A 65 -2.74 5.66 -5.92
CA SER A 65 -3.60 4.60 -6.47
C SER A 65 -4.40 3.90 -5.38
N CYS A 66 -3.76 3.57 -4.24
CA CYS A 66 -4.45 3.00 -3.07
C CYS A 66 -5.57 3.91 -2.57
N VAL A 67 -5.29 5.21 -2.37
CA VAL A 67 -6.29 6.20 -1.93
C VAL A 67 -7.45 6.26 -2.91
N ARG A 68 -7.17 6.37 -4.21
CA ARG A 68 -8.19 6.40 -5.25
C ARG A 68 -9.04 5.12 -5.29
N ALA A 69 -8.42 3.96 -5.04
CA ALA A 69 -9.14 2.70 -4.92
C ALA A 69 -10.11 2.70 -3.73
N LEU A 70 -9.64 3.15 -2.56
CA LEU A 70 -10.45 3.27 -1.35
C LEU A 70 -11.62 4.25 -1.54
N ASP A 71 -11.37 5.41 -2.15
CA ASP A 71 -12.42 6.38 -2.48
C ASP A 71 -13.44 5.82 -3.50
N GLY A 72 -13.00 4.89 -4.34
CA GLY A 72 -13.85 4.14 -5.27
C GLY A 72 -14.67 3.00 -4.62
N GLY A 73 -14.53 2.78 -3.31
CA GLY A 73 -15.29 1.77 -2.56
C GLY A 73 -14.58 0.44 -2.33
N VAL A 74 -13.27 0.37 -2.57
CA VAL A 74 -12.45 -0.75 -2.11
C VAL A 74 -12.33 -0.69 -0.58
N GLU A 75 -12.48 -1.81 0.12
CA GLU A 75 -12.45 -1.78 1.60
C GLU A 75 -11.05 -1.55 2.16
N ARG A 76 -10.01 -2.13 1.55
CA ARG A 76 -8.61 -2.03 2.02
C ARG A 76 -7.64 -2.09 0.84
N ALA A 77 -6.57 -1.31 0.88
CA ALA A 77 -5.46 -1.42 -0.06
C ALA A 77 -4.18 -1.83 0.67
N HIS A 78 -3.29 -2.56 0.01
CA HIS A 78 -2.09 -3.14 0.62
C HIS A 78 -0.90 -2.90 -0.31
N ILE A 79 0.23 -2.46 0.24
CA ILE A 79 1.52 -2.39 -0.45
C ILE A 79 2.44 -3.37 0.26
N ILE A 80 2.88 -4.42 -0.44
CA ILE A 80 3.65 -5.51 0.17
C ILE A 80 4.90 -5.87 -0.65
N ASP A 81 5.88 -6.46 0.02
CA ASP A 81 7.11 -6.93 -0.60
C ASP A 81 6.89 -8.17 -1.46
N GLY A 82 7.00 -8.01 -2.78
CA GLY A 82 6.91 -9.08 -3.76
C GLY A 82 8.13 -10.01 -3.79
N ARG A 83 9.25 -9.64 -3.16
CA ARG A 83 10.48 -10.44 -3.10
C ARG A 83 10.38 -11.56 -2.06
N VAL A 84 9.50 -11.40 -1.06
CA VAL A 84 9.24 -12.39 -0.02
C VAL A 84 8.42 -13.55 -0.61
N LYS A 85 8.89 -14.79 -0.43
CA LYS A 85 8.17 -15.98 -0.89
C LYS A 85 6.81 -16.06 -0.21
N HIS A 86 5.77 -16.34 -1.00
CA HIS A 86 4.39 -16.45 -0.54
C HIS A 86 3.83 -15.15 0.06
N SER A 87 4.36 -13.99 -0.34
CA SER A 87 3.96 -12.66 0.16
C SER A 87 2.45 -12.44 0.24
N ILE A 88 1.71 -12.80 -0.82
CA ILE A 88 0.25 -12.68 -0.85
C ILE A 88 -0.42 -13.54 0.23
N LEU A 89 0.05 -14.77 0.45
CA LEU A 89 -0.52 -15.65 1.46
C LEU A 89 -0.21 -15.14 2.87
N LEU A 90 1.02 -14.65 3.08
CA LEU A 90 1.40 -14.06 4.36
C LEU A 90 0.54 -12.84 4.67
N GLU A 91 0.30 -11.96 3.70
CA GLU A 91 -0.55 -10.78 3.89
C GLU A 91 -2.02 -11.12 4.17
N LEU A 92 -2.53 -12.20 3.58
CA LEU A 92 -3.96 -12.54 3.70
C LEU A 92 -4.27 -13.46 4.88
N PHE A 93 -3.33 -14.28 5.32
CA PHE A 93 -3.56 -15.36 6.28
C PHE A 93 -2.69 -15.25 7.54
N THR A 94 -2.07 -14.10 7.78
CA THR A 94 -1.41 -13.78 9.06
C THR A 94 -1.98 -12.49 9.65
N ASP A 95 -2.01 -12.40 10.97
CA ASP A 95 -2.55 -11.22 11.67
C ASP A 95 -1.62 -10.01 11.57
N GLU A 96 -0.30 -10.24 11.48
CA GLU A 96 0.67 -9.15 11.41
C GLU A 96 0.71 -8.46 10.03
N GLY A 97 0.39 -9.17 8.96
CA GLY A 97 0.68 -8.74 7.59
C GLY A 97 2.18 -8.50 7.35
N ILE A 98 2.59 -8.43 6.09
CA ILE A 98 4.02 -8.29 5.76
C ILE A 98 4.39 -6.91 5.19
N GLY A 99 3.40 -6.06 4.93
CA GLY A 99 3.64 -4.72 4.39
C GLY A 99 2.80 -3.65 5.06
N THR A 100 2.38 -2.69 4.25
CA THR A 100 1.60 -1.52 4.68
C THR A 100 0.17 -1.63 4.17
N MET A 101 -0.78 -1.64 5.10
CA MET A 101 -2.20 -1.51 4.80
C MET A 101 -2.61 -0.03 4.77
N VAL A 102 -3.36 0.36 3.75
CA VAL A 102 -4.04 1.66 3.64
C VAL A 102 -5.54 1.46 3.82
N ARG A 103 -6.16 2.27 4.70
CA ARG A 103 -7.61 2.25 4.95
C ARG A 103 -8.25 3.63 4.98
#